data_AF-A0AAJ1ALA1-F1
#
_entry.id   AF-A0AAJ1ALA1-F1
#
_cell.length_a   1.000
_cell.length_b   1.000
_cell.length_c   1.000
_cell.angle_alpha   90.00
_cell.angle_beta   90.00
_cell.angle_gamma   90.00
#
_symmetry.space_group_name_H-M   'P 1'
#
loop_
_entity.id
_entity.type
_entity.pdbx_description
1 polymer ?
#
loop_
_entity_poly.entity_id
_entity_poly.type
_entity_poly.pdbx_seq_one_letter_code
_entity_poly.pdbx_strand_id
1 'polypeptide(L)' 'MLLNRRIGALPVLKDERVVGIITETDMIRTLIDPEGSQGA' A
#
# COMPACT_ATOMS: atom_id res chain seq x y z
N MET A 1 -13.45 7.05 -0.73
CA MET A 1 -13.55 6.55 -2.12
C MET A 1 -13.04 5.11 -2.30
N LEU A 2 -11.94 4.68 -1.64
CA LEU A 2 -11.47 3.27 -1.65
C LEU A 2 -12.20 2.36 -0.63
N LEU A 3 -12.33 2.82 0.62
CA LEU A 3 -13.09 2.12 1.68
C LEU A 3 -14.55 1.84 1.28
N ASN A 4 -15.23 2.81 0.67
CA ASN A 4 -16.62 2.65 0.20
C ASN A 4 -16.78 1.58 -0.88
N ARG A 5 -15.70 1.21 -1.58
CA ARG A 5 -15.70 0.16 -2.61
C ARG A 5 -15.31 -1.22 -2.06
N ARG A 6 -15.02 -1.33 -0.76
CA ARG A 6 -14.55 -2.56 -0.09
C ARG A 6 -13.31 -3.17 -0.75
N ILE A 7 -12.38 -2.33 -1.19
CA ILE A 7 -11.13 -2.76 -1.81
C ILE A 7 -10.05 -2.78 -0.71
N GLY A 8 -9.65 -3.97 -0.28
CA GLY A 8 -8.65 -4.16 0.79
C GLY A 8 -7.19 -4.10 0.33
N ALA A 9 -6.95 -4.06 -0.99
CA ALA A 9 -5.62 -3.99 -1.57
C ALA A 9 -5.62 -3.32 -2.94
N LEU A 10 -4.54 -2.62 -3.28
CA LEU A 10 -4.31 -1.98 -4.57
C LEU A 10 -2.99 -2.46 -5.18
N PRO A 11 -2.96 -2.82 -6.47
CA PRO A 11 -1.71 -3.12 -7.15
C PRO A 11 -0.90 -1.84 -7.39
N VAL A 12 0.42 -1.93 -7.21
CA VAL A 12 1.38 -0.90 -7.60
C VAL A 12 1.90 -1.24 -8.99
N LEU A 13 1.79 -0.29 -9.92
CA LEU A 13 2.23 -0.48 -11.31
C LEU A 13 3.51 0.31 -11.60
N LYS A 14 4.37 -0.26 -12.43
CA LYS A 14 5.48 0.42 -13.11
C LYS A 14 5.50 -0.05 -14.55
N ASP A 15 5.48 0.88 -15.50
CA ASP A 15 5.49 0.58 -16.94
C ASP A 15 4.41 -0.46 -17.32
N GLU A 16 3.19 -0.24 -16.81
CA GLU A 16 2.01 -1.12 -16.98
C GLU A 16 2.16 -2.54 -16.40
N ARG A 17 3.23 -2.82 -15.66
CA ARG A 17 3.46 -4.08 -14.97
C ARG A 17 3.21 -3.95 -13.49
N VAL A 18 2.60 -4.97 -12.89
CA VAL A 18 2.44 -5.05 -11.44
C VAL A 18 3.80 -5.31 -10.81
N VAL A 19 4.24 -4.40 -9.95
CA VAL A 19 5.52 -4.49 -9.23
C VAL A 19 5.34 -4.68 -7.72
N GLY A 20 4.11 -4.59 -7.23
CA GLY A 20 3.81 -4.78 -5.82
C GLY A 20 2.32 -4.67 -5.52
N ILE A 21 1.97 -4.83 -4.25
CA ILE A 21 0.61 -4.70 -3.73
C ILE A 21 0.70 -3.90 -2.43
N ILE A 22 -0.17 -2.91 -2.27
CA ILE A 22 -0.37 -2.18 -1.01
C ILE A 22 -1.72 -2.59 -0.43
N THR A 23 -1.76 -2.89 0.86
CA THR A 23 -2.96 -3.25 1.61
C THR A 23 -3.36 -2.16 2.61
N GLU A 24 -4.57 -2.25 3.16
CA GLU A 24 -5.00 -1.37 4.26
C GLU A 24 -4.06 -1.46 5.48
N THR A 25 -3.44 -2.62 5.72
CA THR A 25 -2.49 -2.80 6.84
C THR A 25 -1.21 -2.01 6.60
N ASP A 26 -0.72 -1.94 5.36
CA ASP A 26 0.47 -1.16 5.01
C ASP A 26 0.23 0.34 5.22
N MET A 27 -0.97 0.82 4.88
CA MET A 27 -1.37 2.21 5.16
C MET A 27 -1.35 2.52 6.66
N ILE A 28 -1.89 1.62 7.48
CA ILE A 28 -1.88 1.77 8.95
C ILE A 28 -0.44 1.77 9.47
N ARG A 29 0.43 0.90 8.96
CA ARG A 29 1.85 0.85 9.33
C ARG A 29 2.55 2.17 9.04
N THR A 30 2.38 2.76 7.85
CA THR A 30 2.98 4.06 7.50
C THR A 30 2.48 5.22 8.35
N LEU A 31 1.22 5.18 8.79
CA LEU A 31 0.67 6.22 9.67
C LEU A 31 1.23 6.15 11.10
N ILE A 32 1.55 4.94 11.57
CA ILE A 32 2.08 4.69 12.92
C ILE A 32 3.60 4.85 12.94
N ASP A 33 4.27 4.52 11.84
CA ASP A 33 5.71 4.62 11.65
C ASP A 33 6.02 5.21 10.26
N PRO A 34 6.06 6.54 10.14
CA PRO A 34 6.35 7.21 8.86
C PRO A 34 7.80 7.04 8.40
N GLU A 35 8.69 6.54 9.25
CA GLU A 35 10.12 6.29 8.95
C GLU A 35 10.42 4.80 8.70
N GLY A 36 9.51 3.90 9.11
CA GLY A 36 9.68 2.46 9.09
C GLY A 36 9.52 1.79 7.74
N SER A 37 10.44 2.05 6.79
CA SER A 37 10.87 1.09 5.73
C SER A 37 11.94 1.65 4.78
N GLN A 38 12.95 2.37 5.29
CA GLN A 38 14.27 2.41 4.65
C GLN A 38 15.26 1.59 5.49
N GLY A 39 15.39 0.30 5.21
CA GLY A 39 16.44 -0.52 5.82
C GLY A 39 16.07 -1.97 6.11
N ALA A 40 16.01 -2.79 5.08
CA ALA A 40 16.53 -4.16 5.03
C ALA A 40 16.64 -4.59 3.56
#